data_AF-A0A953GLC9-F1
#
_entry.id   AF-A0A953GLC9-F1
#
_cell.length_a   1.000
_cell.length_b   1.000
_cell.length_c   1.000
_cell.angle_alpha   90.00
_cell.angle_beta   90.00
_cell.angle_gamma   90.00
#
_symmetry.space_group_name_H-M   'P 1'
#
loop_
_entity.id
_entity.type
_entity.pdbx_description
1 polymer ?
#
loop_
_entity_poly.entity_id
_entity_poly.type
_entity_poly.pdbx_seq_one_letter_code
_entity_poly.pdbx_strand_id
1 'polypeptide(L)'
;MSEEKNILKTKSIDFALSCIRISKELMDSQKEFILSKQFLKSGTSIGANIHEAQNAESKADFIHKLAIAQKECGETIYWITLLQRSCYIDLTSSA
;
A
#
# COMPACT_ATOMS: atom_id res chain seq x y z
N MET A 1 29.42 -5.08 8.51
CA MET A 1 28.42 -4.23 9.17
C MET A 1 27.07 -4.84 8.85
N SER A 2 26.45 -5.47 9.83
CA SER A 2 25.12 -6.07 9.71
C SER A 2 24.13 -5.00 9.29
N GLU A 3 23.48 -5.18 8.13
CA GLU A 3 22.35 -4.35 7.69
C GLU A 3 21.32 -4.32 8.82
N GLU A 4 21.17 -3.19 9.51
CA GLU A 4 19.98 -2.96 10.31
C GLU A 4 18.78 -3.08 9.37
N LYS A 5 18.01 -4.14 9.56
CA LYS A 5 16.83 -4.46 8.77
C LYS A 5 15.91 -3.24 8.81
N ASN A 6 15.83 -2.46 7.73
CA ASN A 6 14.91 -1.34 7.63
C ASN A 6 13.48 -1.88 7.69
N ILE A 7 12.90 -1.87 8.89
CA ILE A 7 11.59 -2.45 9.19
C ILE A 7 10.51 -1.82 8.31
N LEU A 8 10.60 -0.52 8.06
CA LEU A 8 9.66 0.21 7.22
C LEU A 8 9.70 -0.30 5.77
N LYS A 9 10.90 -0.49 5.21
CA LYS A 9 11.09 -1.06 3.87
C LYS A 9 10.47 -2.46 3.79
N THR A 10 10.82 -3.36 4.70
CA THR A 10 10.28 -4.74 4.72
C THR A 10 8.75 -4.74 4.81
N LYS A 11 8.17 -4.02 5.78
CA LYS A 11 6.71 -3.94 5.95
C LYS A 11 6.01 -3.34 4.74
N SER A 12 6.60 -2.33 4.10
CA SER A 12 6.01 -1.71 2.91
C SER A 12 5.95 -2.67 1.71
N ILE A 13 6.95 -3.55 1.56
CA ILE A 13 6.96 -4.59 0.51
C ILE A 13 5.89 -5.64 0.81
N ASP A 14 5.83 -6.14 2.05
CA ASP A 14 4.84 -7.15 2.46
C ASP A 14 3.40 -6.62 2.30
N PHE A 15 3.19 -5.33 2.60
CA PHE A 15 1.93 -4.64 2.38
C PHE A 15 1.59 -4.54 0.89
N ALA A 16 2.53 -4.09 0.05
CA ALA A 16 2.32 -4.02 -1.40
C ALA A 16 1.96 -5.38 -2.02
N LEU A 17 2.62 -6.46 -1.58
CA LEU A 17 2.29 -7.83 -1.99
C LEU A 17 0.87 -8.23 -1.57
N SER A 18 0.45 -7.83 -0.38
CA SER A 18 -0.93 -8.06 0.10
C SER A 18 -1.96 -7.30 -0.74
N CYS A 19 -1.68 -6.04 -1.11
CA CYS A 19 -2.52 -5.27 -2.02
C CYS A 19 -2.65 -5.96 -3.39
N ILE A 20 -1.55 -6.43 -3.97
CA ILE A 20 -1.55 -7.16 -5.24
C ILE A 20 -2.44 -8.41 -5.16
N ARG A 21 -2.32 -9.19 -4.09
CA ARG A 21 -3.12 -10.40 -3.88
C ARG A 21 -4.61 -10.08 -3.79
N ILE A 22 -4.99 -9.10 -2.96
CA ILE A 22 -6.39 -8.70 -2.76
C ILE A 22 -6.97 -8.16 -4.07
N SER A 23 -6.25 -7.28 -4.78
CA SER A 23 -6.73 -6.74 -6.05
C SER A 23 -6.93 -7.83 -7.11
N LYS A 24 -6.04 -8.83 -7.18
CA LYS A 24 -6.23 -9.99 -8.06
C LYS A 24 -7.51 -10.75 -7.73
N GLU A 25 -7.75 -11.03 -6.45
CA GLU A 25 -8.96 -11.74 -6.01
C GLU A 25 -10.25 -10.95 -6.34
N LEU A 26 -10.24 -9.64 -6.14
CA LEU A 26 -11.35 -8.75 -6.51
C LEU A 26 -11.64 -8.77 -8.01
N MET A 27 -10.59 -8.70 -8.84
CA MET A 27 -10.74 -8.73 -10.30
C MET A 27 -11.16 -10.10 -10.83
N ASP A 28 -10.58 -11.18 -10.30
CA ASP A 28 -10.78 -12.53 -10.82
C ASP A 28 -12.10 -13.15 -10.34
N SER A 29 -12.40 -13.05 -9.05
CA SER A 29 -13.57 -13.68 -8.43
C SER A 29 -14.80 -12.79 -8.46
N GLN A 30 -14.64 -11.49 -8.16
CA GLN A 30 -15.77 -10.57 -7.98
C GLN A 30 -16.01 -9.65 -9.18
N LYS A 31 -15.11 -9.70 -10.19
CA LYS A 31 -15.17 -8.86 -11.40
C LYS A 31 -15.23 -7.36 -11.08
N GLU A 32 -14.57 -6.95 -9.99
CA GLU A 32 -14.42 -5.54 -9.60
C GLU A 32 -13.09 -5.01 -10.11
N PHE A 33 -13.13 -4.00 -10.97
CA PHE A 33 -11.95 -3.48 -11.69
C PHE A 33 -11.63 -2.01 -11.40
N ILE A 34 -12.57 -1.27 -10.81
CA ILE A 34 -12.46 0.18 -10.65
C ILE A 34 -11.82 0.49 -9.30
N LEU A 35 -12.43 0.00 -8.21
CA LEU A 35 -11.94 0.23 -6.86
C LEU A 35 -10.65 -0.55 -6.60
N SER A 36 -10.56 -1.79 -7.09
CA SER A 36 -9.41 -2.68 -6.97
C SER A 36 -8.16 -2.08 -7.61
N LYS A 37 -8.31 -1.35 -8.72
CA LYS A 37 -7.22 -0.64 -9.40
C LYS A 37 -6.77 0.61 -8.64
N GLN A 38 -7.70 1.39 -8.09
CA GLN A 38 -7.36 2.56 -7.27
C GLN A 38 -6.67 2.14 -5.96
N PHE A 39 -7.21 1.12 -5.29
CA PHE A 39 -6.60 0.48 -4.14
C PHE A 39 -5.20 -0.07 -4.45
N LEU A 40 -5.05 -0.79 -5.57
CA LEU A 40 -3.75 -1.36 -5.96
C LEU A 40 -2.70 -0.27 -6.17
N LYS A 41 -3.08 0.79 -6.89
CA LYS A 41 -2.17 1.90 -7.20
C LYS A 41 -1.72 2.60 -5.91
N SER A 42 -2.67 3.05 -5.10
CA SER A 42 -2.35 3.74 -3.83
C SER A 42 -1.55 2.85 -2.87
N GLY A 43 -1.97 1.59 -2.70
CA GLY A 43 -1.29 0.66 -1.79
C GLY A 43 0.15 0.34 -2.19
N THR A 44 0.42 0.21 -3.49
CA THR A 44 1.79 -0.04 -4.00
C THR A 44 2.66 1.22 -4.03
N SER A 45 2.05 2.40 -4.23
CA SER A 45 2.74 3.70 -4.17
C SER A 45 3.38 4.00 -2.81
N ILE A 46 2.84 3.45 -1.71
CA ILE A 46 3.43 3.59 -0.37
C ILE A 46 4.87 3.03 -0.35
N GLY A 47 5.02 1.78 -0.78
CA GLY A 47 6.33 1.12 -0.83
C GLY A 47 7.26 1.75 -1.87
N ALA A 48 6.72 2.20 -3.00
CA ALA A 48 7.50 2.89 -4.03
C ALA A 48 8.13 4.19 -3.49
N ASN A 49 7.35 5.04 -2.83
CA ASN A 49 7.86 6.29 -2.26
C ASN A 49 8.83 6.05 -1.09
N ILE A 50 8.59 5.03 -0.26
CA ILE A 50 9.55 4.63 0.79
C ILE A 50 10.87 4.15 0.19
N HIS A 51 10.81 3.42 -0.94
CA HIS A 51 11.99 2.97 -1.66
C HIS A 51 12.77 4.14 -2.27
N GLU A 52 12.07 5.09 -2.91
CA GLU A 52 12.68 6.32 -3.42
C GLU A 52 13.33 7.14 -2.32
N ALA A 53 12.71 7.24 -1.13
CA ALA A 53 13.30 7.94 0.01
C ALA A 53 14.67 7.38 0.41
N GLN A 54 14.95 6.08 0.20
CA GLN A 54 16.27 5.51 0.50
C GLN A 54 17.38 6.07 -0.40
N ASN A 55 17.03 6.61 -1.57
CA ASN A 55 17.94 7.21 -2.53
C ASN A 55 17.82 8.75 -2.56
N ALA A 56 17.24 9.35 -1.51
CA ALA A 56 17.00 10.78 -1.47
C ALA A 56 18.31 11.59 -1.53
N GLU A 57 18.31 12.67 -2.31
CA GLU A 57 19.48 13.52 -2.51
C GLU A 57 19.72 14.49 -1.33
N SER A 58 18.72 14.65 -0.46
CA SER A 58 18.79 15.50 0.72
C SER A 58 17.82 15.04 1.82
N LYS A 59 18.00 15.56 3.04
CA LYS A 59 17.06 15.33 4.15
C LYS A 59 15.66 15.88 3.85
N ALA A 60 15.56 17.00 3.14
CA ALA A 60 14.28 17.57 2.75
C ALA A 60 13.54 16.68 1.75
N ASP A 61 14.26 16.14 0.76
CA ASP A 61 13.72 15.19 -0.21
C ASP A 61 13.28 13.87 0.47
N PHE A 62 14.11 13.35 1.39
CA PHE A 62 13.75 12.19 2.22
C PHE A 62 12.40 12.37 2.94
N ILE A 63 12.24 13.51 3.62
CA ILE A 63 10.99 13.84 4.34
C ILE A 63 9.83 14.00 3.35
N HIS A 64 10.07 14.63 2.21
CA HIS A 64 9.05 14.83 1.18
C HIS A 64 8.53 13.50 0.62
N LYS A 65 9.42 12.56 0.28
CA LYS A 65 9.04 11.21 -0.21
C LYS A 65 8.25 10.43 0.84
N LEU A 66 8.66 10.47 2.11
CA LEU A 66 7.88 9.84 3.18
C LEU A 66 6.51 10.51 3.40
N ALA A 67 6.41 11.83 3.25
CA ALA A 67 5.14 12.54 3.31
C ALA A 67 4.20 12.15 2.16
N ILE A 68 4.72 11.86 0.97
CA ILE A 68 3.93 11.30 -0.13
C ILE A 68 3.45 9.90 0.25
N ALA A 69 4.34 9.02 0.74
CA ALA A 69 3.95 7.68 1.20
C ALA A 69 2.83 7.73 2.27
N GLN A 70 2.88 8.69 3.19
CA GLN A 70 1.82 8.91 4.17
C GLN A 70 0.48 9.31 3.54
N LYS A 71 0.48 10.14 2.49
CA LYS A 71 -0.74 10.49 1.76
C LYS A 71 -1.34 9.27 1.06
N GLU A 72 -0.50 8.44 0.45
CA GLU A 72 -0.90 7.19 -0.19
C GLU A 72 -1.50 6.19 0.83
N CYS A 73 -0.99 6.17 2.08
CA CYS A 73 -1.63 5.42 3.16
C CYS A 73 -3.07 5.89 3.42
N GLY A 74 -3.29 7.21 3.47
CA GLY A 74 -4.62 7.81 3.66
C GLY A 74 -5.59 7.43 2.54
N GLU A 75 -5.14 7.52 1.29
CA GLU A 75 -5.93 7.10 0.13
C GLU A 75 -6.22 5.58 0.16
N THR A 76 -5.23 4.77 0.50
CA THR A 76 -5.39 3.32 0.60
C THR A 76 -6.44 2.93 1.65
N ILE A 77 -6.42 3.59 2.82
CA ILE A 77 -7.43 3.39 3.89
C ILE A 77 -8.84 3.75 3.39
N TYR A 78 -8.96 4.82 2.62
CA TYR A 78 -10.24 5.22 2.03
C TYR A 78 -10.77 4.13 1.08
N TRP A 79 -9.93 3.59 0.19
CA TRP A 79 -10.34 2.51 -0.71
C TRP A 79 -10.69 1.22 0.02
N ILE A 80 -9.93 0.85 1.07
CA ILE A 80 -10.27 -0.28 1.95
C ILE A 80 -11.66 -0.07 2.56
N THR A 81 -11.95 1.13 3.07
CA THR A 81 -13.24 1.46 3.67
C THR A 81 -14.38 1.31 2.67
N LEU A 82 -14.18 1.75 1.42
CA LEU A 82 -15.18 1.60 0.36
C LEU A 82 -15.40 0.11 0.01
N LEU A 83 -14.32 -0.65 -0.18
CA LEU A 83 -14.38 -2.08 -0.47
C LEU A 83 -15.11 -2.86 0.64
N GLN A 84 -14.88 -2.52 1.91
CA GLN A 84 -15.61 -3.12 3.02
C GLN A 84 -17.10 -2.75 3.02
N ARG A 85 -17.43 -1.45 2.89
CA ARG A 85 -18.82 -0.98 2.94
C ARG A 85 -19.65 -1.42 1.73
N SER A 86 -19.00 -1.77 0.64
CA SER A 86 -19.63 -2.37 -0.55
C SER A 86 -19.56 -3.90 -0.56
N CYS A 87 -19.16 -4.52 0.55
CA CYS A 87 -19.12 -5.97 0.76
C CYS A 87 -18.17 -6.74 -0.19
N TYR A 88 -17.18 -6.07 -0.76
CA TYR A 88 -16.14 -6.73 -1.58
C TYR A 88 -15.08 -7.44 -0.73
N ILE A 89 -14.78 -6.92 0.45
CA ILE A 89 -13.82 -7.54 1.37
C ILE A 89 -14.39 -7.60 2.79
N ASP A 90 -14.05 -8.66 3.49
CA ASP A 90 -14.32 -8.80 4.91
C ASP A 90 -13.00 -8.86 5.68
N LEU A 91 -12.81 -7.90 6.59
CA LEU A 91 -11.64 -7.85 7.48
C LEU A 91 -11.96 -8.36 8.89
N THR A 92 -13.18 -8.87 9.12
CA THR A 92 -13.61 -9.38 10.43
C THR A 92 -13.20 -10.83 10.69
N SER A 93 -12.67 -11.54 9.69
CA SER A 93 -12.06 -12.85 9.92
C SER A 93 -10.62 -12.71 10.43
N SER A 94 -10.50 -12.52 11.74
CA SER A 94 -9.34 -12.96 12.51
C SER A 94 -9.81 -14.11 13.40
N ALA A 95 -9.53 -15.34 12.96
CA ALA A 95 -9.43 -16.50 13.84
C ALA A 95 -8.01 -16.55 14.43
#